data_AF-A0A124IU73-F1
#
_entry.id   AF-A0A124IU73-F1
#
_cell.length_a   1.000
_cell.length_b   1.000
_cell.length_c   1.000
_cell.angle_alpha   90.00
_cell.angle_beta   90.00
_cell.angle_gamma   90.00
#
_symmetry.space_group_name_H-M   'P 1'
#
loop_
_entity.id
_entity.type
_entity.pdbx_description
1 polymer ?
#
loop_
_entity_poly.entity_id
_entity_poly.type
_entity_poly.pdbx_seq_one_letter_code
_entity_poly.pdbx_strand_id
1 'polypeptide(L)'
;MRAGGGYYLLQDVAMLNGTGLTIIDNVWNMTSQNATLRGIYGLGTTGSFNGRQYYAYSEYVAPFKPPINLTLAIAVSGLGSAHVGFGYSAGSGLVWFDNVTIAGVGEPRLIVNGSGYVKLGIPIDLELVITGPVCGVAALIKSANVSLTLLRSVNGSLYPVPYAWGIGTLTGETVANATASPTSGVTVDVSSGAYEYPGPVYYYVPLLITTINGSRSLMVPRATCLS
;
A
#
# COMPACT_ATOMS: atom_id res chain seq x y z
N MET A 1 -6.32 0.01 -9.06
CA MET A 1 -6.77 -0.46 -10.39
C MET A 1 -8.15 0.10 -10.72
N ARG A 2 -8.42 0.43 -11.98
CA ARG A 2 -9.76 0.73 -12.50
C ARG A 2 -10.20 -0.37 -13.47
N ALA A 3 -11.44 -0.84 -13.33
CA ALA A 3 -12.07 -1.78 -14.26
C ALA A 3 -13.60 -1.59 -14.19
N GLY A 4 -14.29 -1.54 -15.33
CA GLY A 4 -15.75 -1.65 -15.36
C GLY A 4 -16.49 -0.50 -14.69
N GLY A 5 -15.87 0.68 -14.64
CA GLY A 5 -16.37 1.83 -13.87
C GLY A 5 -16.06 1.78 -12.37
N GLY A 6 -15.55 0.67 -11.85
CA GLY A 6 -15.14 0.48 -10.47
C GLY A 6 -13.68 0.83 -10.19
N TYR A 7 -13.39 0.99 -8.90
CA TYR A 7 -12.04 1.21 -8.37
C TYR A 7 -11.71 0.09 -7.38
N TYR A 8 -10.51 -0.46 -7.52
CA TYR A 8 -10.04 -1.58 -6.71
C TYR A 8 -8.66 -1.24 -6.14
N LEU A 9 -8.49 -1.41 -4.83
CA LEU A 9 -7.19 -1.33 -4.19
C LEU A 9 -6.58 -2.73 -4.22
N LEU A 10 -5.39 -2.83 -4.80
CA LEU A 10 -4.61 -4.06 -4.86
C LEU A 10 -3.49 -3.94 -3.86
N GLN A 11 -3.30 -4.96 -3.01
CA GLN A 11 -2.19 -5.02 -2.07
C GLN A 11 -1.46 -6.33 -2.31
N ASP A 12 -0.14 -6.25 -2.44
CA ASP A 12 0.77 -7.38 -2.39
C ASP A 12 1.67 -7.13 -1.18
N VAL A 13 1.66 -8.04 -0.22
CA VAL A 13 2.18 -7.79 1.13
C VAL A 13 3.14 -8.89 1.53
N ALA A 14 4.36 -8.52 1.86
CA ALA A 14 5.29 -9.38 2.59
C ALA A 14 5.08 -9.21 4.09
N MET A 15 4.45 -10.19 4.73
CA MET A 15 4.31 -10.24 6.18
C MET A 15 5.51 -10.98 6.79
N LEU A 16 6.23 -10.26 7.65
CA LEU A 16 7.34 -10.79 8.43
C LEU A 16 6.86 -11.08 9.85
N ASN A 17 6.66 -12.36 10.18
CA ASN A 17 6.20 -12.79 11.50
C ASN A 17 7.26 -13.68 12.16
N GLY A 18 8.02 -13.11 13.10
CA GLY A 18 9.15 -13.79 13.73
C GLY A 18 10.19 -14.21 12.69
N THR A 19 10.35 -15.51 12.49
CA THR A 19 11.23 -16.10 11.47
C THR A 19 10.49 -16.54 10.22
N GLY A 20 9.24 -16.15 10.02
CA GLY A 20 8.43 -16.55 8.86
C GLY A 20 8.23 -15.41 7.86
N LEU A 21 8.34 -15.71 6.57
CA LEU A 21 7.88 -14.88 5.47
C LEU A 21 6.58 -15.47 4.90
N THR A 22 5.52 -14.68 4.96
CA THR A 22 4.23 -14.98 4.31
C THR A 22 3.95 -13.89 3.29
N ILE A 23 3.51 -14.28 2.10
CA ILE A 23 3.04 -13.34 1.08
C ILE A 23 1.52 -13.36 1.10
N ILE A 24 0.91 -12.18 1.04
CA ILE A 24 -0.53 -11.99 1.12
C ILE A 24 -0.96 -11.06 -0.01
N ASP A 25 -1.95 -11.46 -0.79
CA ASP A 25 -2.66 -10.56 -1.68
C ASP A 25 -3.97 -10.08 -1.05
N ASN A 26 -4.36 -8.87 -1.43
CA ASN A 26 -5.70 -8.38 -1.18
C ASN A 26 -6.24 -7.61 -2.38
N VAL A 27 -7.51 -7.82 -2.69
CA VAL A 27 -8.27 -7.05 -3.68
C VAL A 27 -9.50 -6.45 -3.00
N TRP A 28 -9.45 -5.15 -2.70
CA TRP A 28 -10.57 -4.43 -2.09
C TRP A 28 -11.42 -3.72 -3.13
N ASN A 29 -12.74 -3.81 -3.01
CA ASN A 29 -13.64 -2.98 -3.82
C ASN A 29 -13.81 -1.59 -3.19
N MET A 30 -13.19 -0.58 -3.83
CA MET A 30 -13.17 0.82 -3.39
C MET A 30 -14.15 1.71 -4.16
N THR A 31 -15.06 1.11 -4.94
CA THR A 31 -15.98 1.83 -5.82
C THR A 31 -16.95 2.73 -5.04
N SER A 32 -17.47 2.23 -3.92
CA SER A 32 -18.37 2.96 -3.01
C SER A 32 -18.40 2.30 -1.63
N GLN A 33 -19.02 2.96 -0.66
CA GLN A 33 -19.40 2.33 0.60
C GLN A 33 -20.38 1.20 0.29
N ASN A 34 -20.19 0.01 0.87
CA ASN A 34 -20.98 -1.21 0.61
C ASN A 34 -20.88 -1.79 -0.81
N ALA A 35 -19.84 -1.44 -1.58
CA ALA A 35 -19.60 -2.07 -2.87
C ALA A 35 -19.34 -3.58 -2.70
N THR A 36 -20.08 -4.40 -3.45
CA THR A 36 -19.95 -5.86 -3.43
C THR A 36 -18.88 -6.32 -4.42
N LEU A 37 -18.06 -7.29 -4.03
CA LEU A 37 -17.10 -7.96 -4.89
C LEU A 37 -17.76 -9.24 -5.41
N ARG A 38 -18.32 -9.18 -6.63
CA ARG A 38 -19.04 -10.31 -7.26
C ARG A 38 -18.21 -10.91 -8.39
N GLY A 39 -18.38 -12.22 -8.61
CA GLY A 39 -17.71 -12.92 -9.70
C GLY A 39 -16.19 -12.85 -9.59
N ILE A 40 -15.67 -12.92 -8.37
CA ILE A 40 -14.23 -12.97 -8.12
C ILE A 40 -13.77 -14.41 -7.88
N TYR A 41 -12.65 -14.78 -8.50
CA TYR A 41 -12.09 -16.13 -8.48
C TYR A 41 -10.58 -16.06 -8.31
N GLY A 42 -10.01 -17.03 -7.61
CA GLY A 42 -8.58 -17.20 -7.37
C GLY A 42 -8.38 -18.27 -6.29
N LEU A 43 -7.20 -18.35 -5.69
CA LEU A 43 -6.90 -19.32 -4.62
C LEU A 43 -7.48 -18.97 -3.24
N GLY A 44 -7.87 -17.71 -3.06
CA GLY A 44 -8.33 -17.10 -1.82
C GLY A 44 -9.83 -17.11 -1.61
N THR A 45 -10.25 -16.29 -0.64
CA THR A 45 -11.65 -16.18 -0.24
C THR A 45 -12.07 -14.72 -0.09
N THR A 46 -13.37 -14.47 -0.18
CA THR A 46 -13.93 -13.13 0.04
C THR A 46 -14.29 -12.91 1.50
N GLY A 47 -13.92 -11.74 2.03
CA GLY A 47 -14.29 -11.26 3.35
C GLY A 47 -14.98 -9.90 3.30
N SER A 48 -15.34 -9.38 4.48
CA SER A 48 -15.90 -8.03 4.63
C SER A 48 -15.34 -7.37 5.89
N PHE A 49 -14.94 -6.10 5.77
CA PHE A 49 -14.47 -5.29 6.89
C PHE A 49 -15.00 -3.85 6.73
N ASN A 50 -15.59 -3.28 7.79
CA ASN A 50 -16.17 -1.92 7.77
C ASN A 50 -17.08 -1.64 6.55
N GLY A 51 -17.91 -2.61 6.17
CA GLY A 51 -18.83 -2.49 5.04
C GLY A 51 -18.16 -2.50 3.66
N ARG A 52 -16.92 -3.00 3.56
CA ARG A 52 -16.19 -3.16 2.30
C ARG A 52 -15.84 -4.61 2.10
N GLN A 53 -16.17 -5.14 0.93
CA GLN A 53 -15.77 -6.50 0.56
C GLN A 53 -14.36 -6.51 -0.02
N TYR A 54 -13.63 -7.54 0.33
CA TYR A 54 -12.30 -7.82 -0.18
C TYR A 54 -12.17 -9.29 -0.53
N TYR A 55 -11.23 -9.59 -1.40
CA TYR A 55 -10.68 -10.93 -1.58
C TYR A 55 -9.28 -10.95 -0.99
N ALA A 56 -8.89 -12.06 -0.38
CA ALA A 56 -7.53 -12.26 0.11
C ALA A 56 -7.12 -13.73 -0.01
N TYR A 57 -5.85 -13.93 -0.35
CA TYR A 57 -5.13 -15.19 -0.24
C TYR A 57 -3.77 -14.96 0.43
N SER A 58 -3.23 -16.01 1.03
CA SER A 58 -1.90 -15.96 1.64
C SER A 58 -1.17 -17.29 1.52
N GLU A 59 0.14 -17.23 1.29
CA GLU A 59 1.02 -18.38 1.20
C GLU A 59 2.24 -18.19 2.10
N TYR A 60 2.56 -19.21 2.90
CA TYR A 60 3.84 -19.25 3.60
C TYR A 60 4.94 -19.62 2.62
N VAL A 61 5.96 -18.78 2.51
CA VAL A 61 7.02 -18.95 1.51
C VAL A 61 8.21 -19.69 2.09
N ALA A 62 8.80 -19.12 3.14
CA ALA A 62 10.06 -19.62 3.69
C ALA A 62 10.33 -19.02 5.07
N PRO A 63 11.31 -19.58 5.80
CA PRO A 63 11.92 -18.88 6.91
C PRO A 63 12.54 -17.56 6.45
N PHE A 64 12.22 -16.47 7.14
CA PHE A 64 12.80 -15.16 6.94
C PHE A 64 14.10 -15.02 7.74
N LYS A 65 15.18 -14.64 7.06
CA LYS A 65 16.47 -14.28 7.68
C LYS A 65 17.11 -13.11 6.93
N PRO A 66 17.34 -11.96 7.58
CA PRO A 66 18.12 -10.87 7.00
C PRO A 66 19.61 -11.25 6.80
N PRO A 67 20.31 -10.67 5.80
CA PRO A 67 19.75 -9.79 4.76
C PRO A 67 18.93 -10.59 3.73
N ILE A 68 17.85 -9.99 3.22
CA ILE A 68 17.01 -10.58 2.18
C ILE A 68 16.65 -9.53 1.15
N ASN A 69 16.60 -9.95 -0.11
CA ASN A 69 16.05 -9.15 -1.20
C ASN A 69 14.66 -9.69 -1.53
N LEU A 70 13.64 -8.84 -1.36
CA LEU A 70 12.26 -9.17 -1.67
C LEU A 70 11.79 -8.32 -2.83
N THR A 71 11.10 -8.95 -3.77
CA THR A 71 10.33 -8.27 -4.83
C THR A 71 8.88 -8.65 -4.68
N LEU A 72 8.00 -7.67 -4.80
CA LEU A 72 6.55 -7.84 -4.90
C LEU A 72 6.13 -7.32 -6.28
N ALA A 73 5.16 -7.97 -6.92
CA ALA A 73 4.82 -7.72 -8.31
C ALA A 73 3.31 -7.88 -8.52
N ILE A 74 2.72 -6.84 -9.09
CA ILE A 74 1.31 -6.84 -9.49
C ILE A 74 1.24 -6.64 -11.00
N ALA A 75 0.54 -7.53 -11.70
CA ALA A 75 0.25 -7.41 -13.12
C ALA A 75 -1.26 -7.42 -13.36
N VAL A 76 -1.75 -6.59 -14.28
CA VAL A 76 -3.17 -6.58 -14.65
C VAL A 76 -3.33 -6.83 -16.15
N SER A 77 -4.34 -7.60 -16.54
CA SER A 77 -4.64 -7.90 -17.94
C SER A 77 -6.11 -8.29 -18.14
N GLY A 78 -6.55 -8.35 -19.40
CA GLY A 78 -7.89 -8.81 -19.78
C GLY A 78 -8.70 -7.77 -20.56
N LEU A 79 -9.74 -8.22 -21.29
CA LEU A 79 -10.57 -7.38 -22.16
C LEU A 79 -12.05 -7.32 -21.72
N GLY A 80 -12.61 -8.45 -21.29
CA GLY A 80 -13.99 -8.57 -20.77
C GLY A 80 -14.07 -8.91 -19.28
N SER A 81 -12.93 -9.15 -18.64
CA SER A 81 -12.76 -9.44 -17.22
C SER A 81 -11.40 -8.90 -16.80
N ALA A 82 -11.25 -8.59 -15.52
CA ALA A 82 -9.98 -8.16 -14.98
C ALA A 82 -9.24 -9.35 -14.40
N HIS A 83 -8.04 -9.63 -14.88
CA HIS A 83 -7.10 -10.60 -14.31
C HIS A 83 -5.99 -9.83 -13.60
N VAL A 84 -5.72 -10.19 -12.35
CA VAL A 84 -4.71 -9.59 -11.49
C VAL A 84 -3.76 -10.68 -11.01
N GLY A 85 -2.56 -10.70 -11.56
CA GLY A 85 -1.48 -11.57 -11.08
C GLY A 85 -0.77 -10.92 -9.89
N PHE A 86 -0.56 -11.71 -8.85
CA PHE A 86 0.26 -11.36 -7.69
C PHE A 86 1.48 -12.27 -7.64
N GLY A 87 2.66 -11.68 -7.44
CA GLY A 87 3.90 -12.41 -7.53
C GLY A 87 4.98 -11.86 -6.62
N TYR A 88 5.89 -12.72 -6.21
CA TYR A 88 7.00 -12.36 -5.35
C TYR A 88 8.32 -13.00 -5.81
N SER A 89 9.44 -12.44 -5.37
CA SER A 89 10.75 -13.09 -5.45
C SER A 89 11.49 -12.93 -4.13
N ALA A 90 12.03 -14.02 -3.63
CA ALA A 90 12.86 -14.07 -2.42
C ALA A 90 14.27 -14.64 -2.73
N GLY A 91 14.81 -14.32 -3.92
CA GLY A 91 16.16 -14.70 -4.35
C GLY A 91 16.23 -15.86 -5.35
N SER A 92 15.12 -16.55 -5.64
CA SER A 92 15.05 -17.69 -6.56
C SER A 92 14.32 -17.41 -7.88
N GLY A 93 13.96 -16.14 -8.14
CA GLY A 93 13.20 -15.74 -9.32
C GLY A 93 11.76 -15.34 -8.97
N LEU A 94 11.05 -14.77 -9.94
CA LEU A 94 9.67 -14.33 -9.77
C LEU A 94 8.70 -15.52 -9.80
N VAL A 95 7.91 -15.67 -8.75
CA VAL A 95 6.84 -16.65 -8.59
C VAL A 95 5.51 -15.90 -8.62
N TRP A 96 4.60 -16.28 -9.53
CA TRP A 96 3.22 -15.81 -9.51
C TRP A 96 2.39 -16.76 -8.66
N PHE A 97 2.01 -16.32 -7.46
CA PHE A 97 1.40 -17.19 -6.45
C PHE A 97 -0.13 -17.16 -6.50
N ASP A 98 -0.73 -16.06 -6.94
CA ASP A 98 -2.18 -16.00 -7.19
C ASP A 98 -2.49 -15.24 -8.49
N ASN A 99 -3.61 -15.61 -9.12
CA ASN A 99 -4.15 -14.94 -10.29
C ASN A 99 -5.65 -14.73 -10.12
N VAL A 100 -5.99 -13.53 -9.65
CA VAL A 100 -7.35 -13.15 -9.31
C VAL A 100 -8.09 -12.69 -10.54
N THR A 101 -9.23 -13.32 -10.82
CA THR A 101 -10.14 -12.91 -11.89
C THR A 101 -11.37 -12.25 -11.31
N ILE A 102 -11.69 -11.04 -11.77
CA ILE A 102 -12.97 -10.37 -11.54
C ILE A 102 -13.75 -10.41 -12.86
N ALA A 103 -14.81 -11.21 -12.90
CA ALA A 103 -15.60 -11.42 -14.10
C ALA A 103 -16.49 -10.21 -14.43
N GLY A 104 -16.64 -9.92 -15.72
CA GLY A 104 -17.63 -8.96 -16.22
C GLY A 104 -17.35 -7.48 -15.89
N VAL A 105 -16.15 -7.16 -15.39
CA VAL A 105 -15.75 -5.77 -15.11
C VAL A 105 -14.90 -5.15 -16.22
N GLY A 106 -14.82 -5.75 -17.40
CA GLY A 106 -14.09 -5.16 -18.55
C GLY A 106 -12.57 -5.04 -18.36
N GLU A 107 -11.94 -4.23 -19.20
CA GLU A 107 -10.47 -4.09 -19.26
C GLU A 107 -9.90 -3.36 -18.03
N PRO A 108 -8.99 -4.00 -17.26
CA PRO A 108 -8.35 -3.37 -16.12
C PRO A 108 -7.19 -2.46 -16.53
N ARG A 109 -6.98 -1.38 -15.76
CA ARG A 109 -5.78 -0.55 -15.84
C ARG A 109 -5.28 -0.20 -14.44
N LEU A 110 -3.96 -0.31 -14.23
CA LEU A 110 -3.32 0.34 -13.10
C LEU A 110 -3.30 1.84 -13.36
N ILE A 111 -3.79 2.62 -12.40
CA ILE A 111 -3.90 4.07 -12.50
C ILE A 111 -3.21 4.68 -11.29
N VAL A 112 -2.47 5.75 -11.54
CA VAL A 112 -1.80 6.56 -10.52
C VAL A 112 -2.09 8.01 -10.90
N ASN A 113 -2.67 8.76 -9.97
CA ASN A 113 -3.05 10.16 -10.10
C ASN A 113 -2.88 10.85 -8.74
N GLY A 114 -1.72 11.47 -8.51
CA GLY A 114 -1.34 12.07 -7.23
C GLY A 114 -2.21 13.23 -6.73
N SER A 115 -3.19 13.69 -7.51
CA SER A 115 -4.21 14.68 -7.09
C SER A 115 -5.64 14.14 -7.10
N GLY A 116 -5.84 12.91 -7.58
CA GLY A 116 -7.14 12.27 -7.70
C GLY A 116 -7.48 11.41 -6.50
N TYR A 117 -8.77 11.37 -6.16
CA TYR A 117 -9.32 10.53 -5.11
C TYR A 117 -10.48 9.71 -5.67
N VAL A 118 -10.64 8.49 -5.18
CA VAL A 118 -11.92 7.78 -5.38
C VAL A 118 -13.01 8.44 -4.54
N LYS A 119 -14.29 8.13 -4.80
CA LYS A 119 -15.44 8.72 -4.09
C LYS A 119 -15.37 8.60 -2.56
N LEU A 120 -14.59 7.65 -2.05
CA LEU A 120 -14.36 7.43 -0.63
C LEU A 120 -13.28 8.34 -0.02
N GLY A 121 -12.74 9.31 -0.77
CA GLY A 121 -11.68 10.22 -0.28
C GLY A 121 -10.31 9.56 -0.17
N ILE A 122 -10.12 8.43 -0.85
CA ILE A 122 -8.90 7.61 -0.85
C ILE A 122 -8.08 7.98 -2.10
N PRO A 123 -6.81 8.38 -1.94
CA PRO A 123 -5.90 8.67 -3.04
C PRO A 123 -5.89 7.60 -4.12
N ILE A 124 -5.73 8.03 -5.36
CA ILE A 124 -5.46 7.15 -6.49
C ILE A 124 -3.94 7.16 -6.69
N ASP A 125 -3.22 6.34 -5.96
CA ASP A 125 -1.76 6.32 -5.98
C ASP A 125 -1.21 4.89 -6.00
N LEU A 126 0.11 4.78 -5.84
CA LEU A 126 0.82 3.53 -5.66
C LEU A 126 1.90 3.76 -4.60
N GLU A 127 1.89 2.93 -3.57
CA GLU A 127 2.76 3.07 -2.40
C GLU A 127 3.54 1.76 -2.17
N LEU A 128 4.78 1.87 -1.70
CA LEU A 128 5.57 0.75 -1.17
C LEU A 128 6.06 1.14 0.22
N VAL A 129 5.58 0.44 1.24
CA VAL A 129 5.61 0.94 2.62
C VAL A 129 5.97 -0.15 3.60
N ILE A 130 6.62 0.23 4.70
CA ILE A 130 6.80 -0.63 5.87
C ILE A 130 5.81 -0.15 6.92
N THR A 131 4.99 -1.07 7.43
CA THR A 131 3.94 -0.72 8.38
C THR A 131 3.63 -1.86 9.34
N GLY A 132 2.79 -1.59 10.35
CA GLY A 132 2.34 -2.57 11.32
C GLY A 132 1.40 -3.64 10.74
N PRO A 133 1.14 -4.71 11.52
CA PRO A 133 0.35 -5.84 11.06
C PRO A 133 -1.14 -5.55 11.23
N VAL A 134 -1.79 -5.16 10.13
CA VAL A 134 -3.25 -5.01 9.93
C VAL A 134 -4.02 -4.09 10.91
N CYS A 135 -5.22 -3.67 10.52
CA CYS A 135 -6.23 -3.05 11.38
C CYS A 135 -5.76 -1.82 12.18
N GLY A 136 -4.82 -1.04 11.65
CA GLY A 136 -4.32 0.17 12.30
C GLY A 136 -3.28 -0.07 13.41
N VAL A 137 -2.76 -1.29 13.55
CA VAL A 137 -1.69 -1.58 14.53
C VAL A 137 -0.38 -0.92 14.10
N ALA A 138 0.37 -0.40 15.07
CA ALA A 138 1.69 0.20 14.83
C ALA A 138 2.80 -0.84 14.96
N ALA A 139 3.77 -0.85 14.03
CA ALA A 139 5.04 -1.55 14.19
C ALA A 139 6.08 -0.62 14.85
N LEU A 140 6.83 -1.13 15.82
CA LEU A 140 7.99 -0.44 16.38
C LEU A 140 9.28 -1.00 15.74
N ILE A 141 10.01 -0.16 15.01
CA ILE A 141 11.31 -0.54 14.46
C ILE A 141 12.39 -0.38 15.54
N LYS A 142 12.98 -1.49 15.99
CA LYS A 142 14.14 -1.48 16.91
C LYS A 142 15.44 -1.17 16.16
N SER A 143 15.59 -1.78 14.98
CA SER A 143 16.74 -1.60 14.08
C SER A 143 16.28 -1.97 12.68
N ALA A 144 16.56 -1.12 11.70
CA ALA A 144 16.30 -1.42 10.29
C ALA A 144 17.41 -0.81 9.43
N ASN A 145 17.74 -1.52 8.36
CA ASN A 145 18.47 -1.01 7.21
C ASN A 145 17.77 -1.60 5.99
N VAL A 146 16.81 -0.85 5.44
CA VAL A 146 15.95 -1.30 4.36
C VAL A 146 15.97 -0.27 3.25
N SER A 147 16.12 -0.73 2.01
CA SER A 147 15.94 0.11 0.83
C SER A 147 14.72 -0.37 0.06
N LEU A 148 13.80 0.55 -0.20
CA LEU A 148 12.56 0.30 -0.92
C LEU A 148 12.66 0.95 -2.30
N THR A 149 12.36 0.20 -3.35
CA THR A 149 12.35 0.71 -4.73
C THR A 149 11.03 0.36 -5.40
N LEU A 150 10.33 1.37 -5.92
CA LEU A 150 9.04 1.21 -6.59
C LEU A 150 9.14 1.59 -8.06
N LEU A 151 8.84 0.64 -8.94
CA LEU A 151 8.97 0.76 -10.38
C LEU A 151 7.72 0.22 -11.09
N ARG A 152 7.47 0.71 -12.31
CA ARG A 152 6.50 0.12 -13.24
C ARG A 152 7.21 -0.46 -14.45
N SER A 153 6.73 -1.60 -14.94
CA SER A 153 7.20 -2.16 -16.21
C SER A 153 6.35 -1.66 -17.38
N VAL A 154 6.99 -1.18 -18.44
CA VAL A 154 6.36 -0.82 -19.71
C VAL A 154 7.18 -1.46 -20.83
N ASN A 155 6.57 -2.42 -21.54
CA ASN A 155 7.21 -3.18 -22.63
C ASN A 155 8.54 -3.85 -22.19
N GLY A 156 8.60 -4.36 -20.96
CA GLY A 156 9.79 -5.01 -20.41
C GLY A 156 10.82 -4.05 -19.79
N SER A 157 10.71 -2.75 -20.04
CA SER A 157 11.58 -1.72 -19.43
C SER A 157 10.98 -1.21 -18.13
N LEU A 158 11.84 -0.95 -17.13
CA LEU A 158 11.43 -0.44 -15.82
C LEU A 158 11.52 1.10 -15.79
N TYR A 159 10.46 1.74 -15.28
CA TYR A 159 10.36 3.18 -15.16
C TYR A 159 9.95 3.59 -13.74
N PRO A 160 10.37 4.78 -13.29
CA PRO A 160 9.81 5.42 -12.10
C PRO A 160 8.28 5.49 -12.14
N VAL A 161 7.68 5.38 -10.95
CA VAL A 161 6.26 5.68 -10.76
C VAL A 161 6.13 7.16 -10.42
N PRO A 162 5.35 7.96 -11.19
CA PRO A 162 5.36 9.42 -11.10
C PRO A 162 4.83 10.00 -9.77
N TYR A 163 4.15 9.19 -8.94
CA TYR A 163 3.57 9.61 -7.65
C TYR A 163 3.67 8.48 -6.60
N ALA A 164 4.88 8.00 -6.35
CA ALA A 164 5.16 7.03 -5.31
C ALA A 164 5.36 7.72 -3.96
N TRP A 165 4.54 7.39 -2.96
CA TRP A 165 4.73 7.84 -1.57
C TRP A 165 5.40 6.73 -0.75
N GLY A 166 6.43 7.08 0.02
CA GLY A 166 7.23 6.13 0.80
C GLY A 166 6.64 5.73 2.16
N ILE A 167 5.50 6.31 2.55
CA ILE A 167 4.84 6.04 3.85
C ILE A 167 3.33 5.97 3.60
N GLY A 168 2.71 4.87 4.04
CA GLY A 168 1.36 4.49 3.63
C GLY A 168 0.29 5.47 4.09
N THR A 169 -0.37 6.12 3.14
CA THR A 169 -1.51 6.97 3.41
C THR A 169 -2.82 6.18 3.52
N LEU A 170 -2.82 4.93 3.01
CA LEU A 170 -4.05 4.15 2.81
C LEU A 170 -4.25 2.98 3.75
N THR A 171 -3.18 2.35 4.24
CA THR A 171 -3.32 1.09 4.98
C THR A 171 -3.81 1.35 6.42
N GLY A 172 -3.57 2.55 6.96
CA GLY A 172 -4.02 2.96 8.30
C GLY A 172 -3.19 2.36 9.43
N GLU A 173 -2.41 1.31 9.16
CA GLU A 173 -1.30 0.87 10.00
C GLU A 173 -0.16 1.88 9.96
N THR A 174 0.60 1.97 11.06
CA THR A 174 1.68 2.93 11.20
C THR A 174 3.00 2.25 11.56
N VAL A 175 4.10 2.98 11.37
CA VAL A 175 5.43 2.59 11.84
C VAL A 175 5.97 3.67 12.79
N ALA A 176 6.59 3.24 13.88
CA ALA A 176 7.22 4.11 14.87
C ALA A 176 8.72 3.82 14.95
N ASN A 177 9.49 4.85 15.33
CA ASN A 177 10.94 4.80 15.49
C ASN A 177 11.69 4.44 14.18
N ALA A 178 11.20 4.98 13.07
CA ALA A 178 11.79 4.83 11.75
C ALA A 178 12.01 6.21 11.13
N THR A 179 13.01 6.36 10.27
CA THR A 179 13.20 7.54 9.41
C THR A 179 13.21 7.08 7.97
N ALA A 180 12.41 7.70 7.11
CA ALA A 180 12.39 7.46 5.67
C ALA A 180 13.07 8.62 4.95
N SER A 181 14.07 8.32 4.13
CA SER A 181 14.82 9.33 3.37
C SER A 181 14.82 8.94 1.89
N PRO A 182 14.22 9.77 1.00
CA PRO A 182 14.37 9.58 -0.43
C PRO A 182 15.85 9.71 -0.82
N THR A 183 16.43 8.67 -1.40
CA THR A 183 17.82 8.69 -1.89
C THR A 183 17.89 8.81 -3.40
N SER A 184 16.81 8.44 -4.10
CA SER A 184 16.59 8.73 -5.51
C SER A 184 15.10 8.97 -5.75
N GLY A 185 14.72 9.47 -6.93
CA GLY A 185 13.29 9.66 -7.28
C GLY A 185 12.43 8.38 -7.25
N VAL A 186 13.04 7.20 -7.06
CA VAL A 186 12.35 5.90 -6.97
C VAL A 186 12.75 5.06 -5.75
N THR A 187 13.74 5.50 -4.98
CA THR A 187 14.33 4.74 -3.87
C THR A 187 14.19 5.50 -2.56
N VAL A 188 13.70 4.82 -1.54
CA VAL A 188 13.57 5.33 -0.18
C VAL A 188 14.33 4.40 0.76
N ASP A 189 15.26 4.97 1.54
CA ASP A 189 15.95 4.24 2.59
C ASP A 189 15.23 4.45 3.92
N VAL A 190 15.04 3.34 4.65
CA VAL A 190 14.42 3.30 5.96
C VAL A 190 15.44 2.81 6.99
N SER A 191 15.67 3.65 8.00
CA SER A 191 16.56 3.34 9.13
C SER A 191 15.86 3.56 10.47
N SER A 192 16.41 3.00 11.55
CA SER A 192 15.93 3.30 12.91
C SER A 192 16.29 4.72 13.32
N GLY A 193 15.33 5.47 13.86
CA GLY A 193 15.54 6.86 14.27
C GLY A 193 14.26 7.51 14.81
N ALA A 194 14.40 8.67 15.47
CA ALA A 194 13.26 9.45 15.91
C ALA A 194 12.41 9.82 14.68
N TYR A 195 11.20 9.28 14.62
CA TYR A 195 10.27 9.53 13.54
C TYR A 195 9.62 10.90 13.74
N GLU A 196 9.84 11.84 12.81
CA GLU A 196 8.89 12.92 12.59
C GLU A 196 7.80 12.40 11.65
N TYR A 197 6.61 12.21 12.21
CA TYR A 197 5.39 11.82 11.51
C TYR A 197 4.99 12.85 10.45
N PRO A 198 4.84 12.46 9.16
CA PRO A 198 4.12 13.24 8.17
C PRO A 198 2.87 12.48 7.69
N GLY A 199 2.28 11.61 8.53
CA GLY A 199 1.18 10.74 8.13
C GLY A 199 0.00 11.53 7.53
N PRO A 200 -0.91 10.87 6.79
CA PRO A 200 -1.97 11.54 6.08
C PRO A 200 -2.81 12.42 7.02
N VAL A 201 -2.83 13.70 6.69
CA VAL A 201 -3.62 14.78 7.28
C VAL A 201 -5.10 14.55 6.93
N TYR A 202 -5.70 13.52 7.50
CA TYR A 202 -7.15 13.46 7.58
C TYR A 202 -7.59 14.16 8.86
N TYR A 203 -8.31 15.26 8.65
CA TYR A 203 -8.96 16.14 9.62
C TYR A 203 -8.13 17.13 10.41
N TYR A 204 -6.80 17.07 10.55
CA TYR A 204 -6.07 18.02 11.41
C TYR A 204 -4.78 18.54 10.78
N VAL A 205 -4.58 19.87 10.80
CA VAL A 205 -3.31 20.50 10.40
C VAL A 205 -2.44 20.66 11.65
N PRO A 206 -1.18 20.17 11.65
CA PRO A 206 -0.25 20.46 12.73
C PRO A 206 0.14 21.94 12.67
N LEU A 207 -0.15 22.69 13.74
CA LEU A 207 0.30 24.06 13.90
C LEU A 207 1.45 24.08 14.90
N LEU A 208 2.63 24.50 14.45
CA LEU A 208 3.76 24.77 15.33
C LEU A 208 3.64 26.20 15.87
N ILE A 209 3.35 26.33 17.16
CA ILE A 209 3.36 27.63 17.84
C ILE A 209 4.64 27.72 18.66
N THR A 210 5.53 28.62 18.26
CA THR A 210 6.74 28.94 19.02
C THR A 210 6.39 30.04 20.02
N THR A 211 6.42 29.73 21.32
CA THR A 211 6.28 30.73 22.38
C THR A 211 7.65 30.99 23.02
N ILE A 212 7.80 32.14 23.69
CA ILE A 212 9.07 32.54 24.35
C ILE A 212 9.57 31.54 25.41
N ASN A 213 8.71 30.63 25.88
CA ASN A 213 9.02 29.63 26.90
C ASN A 213 9.02 28.18 26.34
N GLY A 214 9.10 28.02 25.01
CA GLY A 214 9.23 26.73 24.34
C GLY A 214 8.21 26.51 23.23
N SER A 215 8.48 25.50 22.39
CA SER A 215 7.60 25.06 21.31
C SER A 215 6.55 24.10 21.84
N ARG A 216 5.29 24.28 21.42
CA ARG A 216 4.23 23.30 21.62
C ARG A 216 3.59 22.95 20.29
N SER A 217 3.39 21.65 20.05
CA SER A 217 2.65 21.14 18.91
C SER A 217 1.17 21.04 19.26
N LEU A 218 0.33 21.69 18.47
CA LEU A 218 -1.14 21.60 18.60
C LEU A 218 -1.74 20.98 17.33
N MET A 219 -2.69 20.08 17.52
CA MET A 219 -3.49 19.50 16.44
C MET A 219 -4.78 20.31 16.27
N VAL A 220 -5.01 20.93 15.10
CA VAL A 220 -6.21 21.76 14.85
C VAL A 220 -7.07 21.17 13.73
N PRO A 221 -8.39 20.97 13.92
CA PRO A 221 -9.24 20.36 12.91
C PRO A 221 -9.43 21.24 11.67
N ARG A 222 -9.47 20.65 10.48
CA ARG A 222 -9.60 21.30 9.17
C ARG A 222 -11.05 21.70 8.92
N ALA A 223 -11.46 22.84 9.48
CA ALA A 223 -12.59 23.63 9.02
C ALA A 223 -12.13 25.08 8.92
N THR A 224 -12.09 25.61 7.69
CA THR A 224 -11.95 27.03 7.31
C THR A 224 -11.48 28.01 8.40
N CYS A 225 -10.21 28.44 8.35
CA CYS A 225 -9.86 29.76 8.86
C CYS A 225 -10.51 30.79 7.92
N LEU A 226 -11.66 31.33 8.33
CA LEU A 226 -12.05 32.66 7.88
C LEU A 226 -11.19 33.66 8.66
N SER A 227 -10.68 34.64 7.93
CA SER A 227 -10.00 35.83 8.45
C SER A 227 -10.83 36.57 9.49
#